data_AF-A0A962MTS5-F1
#
_entry.id   AF-A0A962MTS5-F1
#
_cell.length_a   1.000
_cell.length_b   1.000
_cell.length_c   1.000
_cell.angle_alpha   90.00
_cell.angle_beta   90.00
_cell.angle_gamma   90.00
#
_symmetry.space_group_name_H-M   'P 1'
#
loop_
_entity.id
_entity.type
_entity.pdbx_description
1 polymer ?
#
loop_
_entity_poly.entity_id
_entity_poly.type
_entity_poly.pdbx_seq_one_letter_code
_entity_poly.pdbx_strand_id
1 'polypeptide(L)'
;MTNEVERLVMCEYPNLDALLRLMGADNDMPMKQPGNFTWPSGWDLHGLDRDVAGMTEEEREIFACGELGEMEAIRKNKHLESLDEFLNSAFQGDLHEVFYHT
;
A
#
# COMPACT_ATOMS: atom_id res chain seq x y z
N MET A 1 17.51 -16.74 -30.07
CA MET A 1 17.98 -16.55 -28.68
C MET A 1 18.04 -15.05 -28.50
N THR A 2 17.02 -14.41 -27.98
CA THR A 2 16.56 -14.48 -26.59
C THR A 2 15.05 -14.38 -26.54
N ASN A 3 14.38 -15.39 -25.97
CA ASN A 3 13.05 -15.17 -25.42
C ASN A 3 13.26 -14.23 -24.23
N GLU A 4 12.99 -12.94 -24.42
CA GLU A 4 12.65 -12.04 -23.32
C GLU A 4 11.37 -12.59 -22.72
N VAL A 5 11.54 -13.57 -21.84
CA VAL A 5 10.51 -13.95 -20.89
C VAL A 5 10.28 -12.68 -20.10
N GLU A 6 9.17 -12.00 -20.41
CA GLU A 6 8.55 -10.98 -19.58
C GLU A 6 8.57 -11.53 -18.16
N ARG A 7 9.58 -11.11 -17.39
CA ARG A 7 9.57 -11.35 -15.95
C ARG A 7 8.45 -10.45 -15.46
N LEU A 8 7.24 -10.99 -15.42
CA LEU A 8 6.20 -10.53 -14.52
C LEU A 8 6.85 -10.48 -13.14
N VAL A 9 7.33 -9.30 -12.74
CA VAL A 9 7.80 -9.04 -11.40
C VAL A 9 6.56 -9.20 -10.53
N MET A 10 6.39 -10.40 -9.97
CA MET A 10 5.33 -10.64 -9.00
C MET A 10 5.59 -9.70 -7.82
N CYS A 11 4.61 -8.85 -7.49
CA CYS A 11 4.70 -8.03 -6.30
C CYS A 11 4.70 -8.95 -5.07
N GLU A 12 5.70 -8.77 -4.19
CA GLU A 12 5.86 -9.58 -2.98
C GLU A 12 4.69 -9.40 -2.00
N TYR A 13 4.12 -8.20 -1.95
CA TYR A 13 2.98 -7.83 -1.10
C TYR A 13 1.90 -7.18 -1.97
N PRO A 14 1.11 -7.99 -2.71
CA PRO A 14 0.22 -7.48 -3.75
C PRO A 14 -0.94 -6.66 -3.22
N ASN A 15 -1.43 -6.93 -2.00
CA ASN A 15 -2.53 -6.17 -1.41
C ASN A 15 -2.03 -4.81 -0.91
N LEU A 16 -0.85 -4.75 -0.31
CA LEU A 16 -0.22 -3.47 0.05
C LEU A 16 0.11 -2.62 -1.16
N ASP A 17 0.68 -3.23 -2.21
CA ASP A 17 0.96 -2.50 -3.45
C ASP A 17 -0.32 -1.94 -4.07
N ALA A 18 -1.41 -2.72 -4.12
CA ALA A 18 -2.70 -2.23 -4.59
C ALA A 18 -3.22 -1.05 -3.74
N LEU A 19 -3.08 -1.12 -2.42
CA LEU A 19 -3.55 -0.06 -1.53
C LEU A 19 -2.73 1.23 -1.67
N LEU A 20 -1.41 1.13 -1.76
CA LEU A 20 -0.52 2.25 -2.05
C LEU A 20 -0.83 2.87 -3.42
N ARG A 21 -1.15 2.06 -4.43
CA ARG A 21 -1.58 2.57 -5.75
C ARG A 21 -2.87 3.36 -5.69
N LEU A 22 -3.86 2.88 -4.93
CA LEU A 22 -5.13 3.61 -4.75
C LEU A 22 -4.86 4.97 -4.10
N MET A 23 -4.11 4.99 -3.00
CA MET A 23 -3.76 6.21 -2.29
C MET A 23 -2.96 7.20 -3.17
N GLY A 24 -1.99 6.69 -3.94
CA GLY A 24 -1.23 7.51 -4.89
C GLY A 24 -2.08 8.08 -6.01
N ALA A 25 -3.00 7.28 -6.57
CA ALA A 25 -3.88 7.71 -7.65
C ALA A 25 -4.87 8.81 -7.20
N ASP A 26 -5.39 8.72 -5.97
CA ASP A 26 -6.30 9.73 -5.40
C ASP A 26 -5.61 11.08 -5.13
N ASN A 27 -4.29 11.06 -4.91
CA ASN A 27 -3.51 12.24 -4.54
C ASN A 27 -2.58 12.74 -5.67
N ASP A 28 -2.77 12.28 -6.92
CA ASP A 28 -1.92 12.60 -8.07
C ASP A 28 -0.41 12.31 -7.84
N MET A 29 -0.11 11.30 -7.02
CA MET A 29 1.25 10.89 -6.68
C MET A 29 1.65 9.64 -7.47
N PRO A 30 2.49 9.75 -8.51
CA PRO A 30 2.90 8.60 -9.31
C PRO A 30 3.73 7.63 -8.48
N MET A 31 3.15 6.44 -8.23
CA MET A 31 3.84 5.35 -7.56
C MET A 31 4.86 4.69 -8.49
N LYS A 32 6.03 4.36 -7.95
CA LYS A 32 7.06 3.59 -8.65
C LYS A 32 6.52 2.22 -9.07
N GLN A 33 7.05 1.71 -10.18
CA GLN A 33 6.69 0.38 -10.68
C GLN A 33 7.17 -0.72 -9.72
N PRO A 34 6.46 -1.87 -9.64
CA PRO A 34 6.94 -3.02 -8.88
C PRO A 34 8.35 -3.41 -9.33
N GLY A 35 9.25 -3.63 -8.36
CA GLY A 35 10.67 -3.92 -8.61
C GLY A 35 11.58 -2.69 -8.75
N ASN A 36 11.03 -1.47 -8.82
CA ASN A 36 11.81 -0.22 -8.78
C ASN A 36 11.93 0.37 -7.36
N PHE A 37 11.46 -0.35 -6.35
CA PHE A 37 11.63 -0.04 -4.94
C PHE A 37 11.83 -1.32 -4.14
N THR A 38 12.39 -1.19 -2.96
CA THR A 38 12.58 -2.29 -2.00
C THR A 38 11.66 -2.06 -0.83
N TRP A 39 10.95 -3.11 -0.40
CA TRP A 39 10.09 -3.03 0.77
C TRP A 39 10.91 -2.80 2.06
N PRO A 40 10.43 -1.95 2.99
CA PRO A 40 11.18 -1.60 4.20
C PRO A 40 11.19 -2.75 5.22
N SER A 41 12.38 -3.09 5.74
CA SER A 41 12.57 -4.22 6.66
C SER A 41 12.13 -3.98 8.11
N GLY A 42 11.73 -2.76 8.46
CA GLY A 42 11.29 -2.38 9.81
C GLY A 42 9.83 -2.68 10.12
N TRP A 43 9.08 -3.24 9.16
CA TRP A 43 7.63 -3.45 9.24
C TRP A 43 7.27 -4.93 9.14
N ASP A 44 6.18 -5.35 9.80
CA ASP A 44 5.58 -6.67 9.59
C ASP A 44 4.76 -6.70 8.29
N LEU A 45 5.45 -6.66 7.15
CA LEU A 45 4.83 -6.53 5.83
C LEU A 45 3.88 -7.70 5.50
N HIS A 46 4.16 -8.91 5.98
CA HIS A 46 3.25 -10.03 5.82
C HIS A 46 1.98 -9.88 6.65
N GLY A 47 2.10 -9.36 7.88
CA GLY A 47 0.94 -9.00 8.70
C GLY A 47 0.09 -7.94 8.03
N LEU A 48 0.72 -6.85 7.61
CA LEU A 48 0.05 -5.73 6.94
C LEU A 48 -0.66 -6.15 5.64
N ASP A 49 -0.01 -6.96 4.78
CA ASP A 49 -0.62 -7.45 3.54
C ASP A 49 -1.82 -8.38 3.81
N ARG A 50 -1.73 -9.21 4.86
CA ARG A 50 -2.86 -10.04 5.32
C ARG A 50 -4.00 -9.19 5.85
N ASP A 51 -3.71 -8.12 6.57
CA ASP A 51 -4.72 -7.23 7.11
C ASP A 51 -5.50 -6.56 5.96
N VAL A 52 -4.82 -6.17 4.88
CA VAL A 52 -5.45 -5.65 3.65
C VAL A 52 -6.27 -6.71 2.92
N ALA A 53 -5.77 -7.95 2.87
CA ALA A 53 -6.51 -9.07 2.30
C ALA A 53 -7.80 -9.41 3.09
N GLY A 54 -7.84 -9.08 4.39
CA GLY A 54 -9.01 -9.22 5.25
C GLY A 54 -10.06 -8.12 5.10
N MET A 55 -9.79 -7.10 4.27
CA MET A 55 -10.74 -6.05 3.92
C MET A 55 -11.57 -6.42 2.68
N THR A 56 -12.82 -5.99 2.64
CA THR A 56 -13.60 -5.95 1.40
C THR A 56 -13.00 -4.92 0.44
N GLU A 57 -13.42 -4.95 -0.83
CA GLU A 57 -13.01 -3.96 -1.81
C GLU A 57 -13.42 -2.53 -1.40
N GLU A 58 -14.68 -2.36 -0.99
CA GLU A 58 -15.21 -1.09 -0.47
C GLU A 58 -14.43 -0.62 0.77
N GLU A 59 -14.11 -1.52 1.71
CA GLU A 59 -13.31 -1.17 2.88
C GLU A 59 -11.90 -0.70 2.49
N ARG A 60 -11.27 -1.30 1.47
CA ARG A 60 -9.96 -0.86 0.97
C ARG A 60 -10.02 0.53 0.35
N GLU A 61 -11.05 0.80 -0.45
CA GLU A 61 -11.24 2.12 -1.07
C GLU A 61 -11.46 3.20 0.00
N ILE A 62 -12.37 2.95 0.94
CA ILE A 62 -12.61 3.87 2.06
C ILE A 62 -11.34 4.04 2.90
N PHE A 63 -10.60 2.96 3.18
CA PHE A 63 -9.39 3.04 4.00
C PHE A 63 -8.24 3.77 3.29
N ALA A 64 -8.15 3.74 1.96
CA ALA A 64 -7.11 4.45 1.22
C ALA A 64 -7.46 5.92 0.95
N CYS A 65 -8.73 6.21 0.63
CA CYS A 65 -9.13 7.48 0.03
C CYS A 65 -10.42 8.08 0.65
N GLY A 66 -11.01 7.43 1.65
CA GLY A 66 -12.27 7.84 2.25
C GLY A 66 -12.15 9.03 3.20
N GLU A 67 -13.29 9.48 3.74
CA GLU A 67 -13.28 10.54 4.74
C GLU A 67 -12.68 10.02 6.06
N LEU A 68 -12.01 10.91 6.81
CA LEU A 68 -11.32 10.57 8.06
C LEU A 68 -12.21 9.79 9.05
N GLY A 69 -13.50 10.14 9.15
CA GLY A 69 -14.43 9.46 10.05
C GLY A 69 -14.70 8.01 9.66
N GLU A 70 -14.78 7.73 8.36
CA GLU A 70 -15.03 6.39 7.82
C GLU A 70 -13.77 5.53 7.92
N MET A 71 -12.62 6.11 7.56
CA MET A 71 -11.30 5.50 7.74
C MET A 71 -11.07 5.10 9.20
N GLU A 72 -11.32 6.01 10.16
CA GLU A 72 -11.16 5.72 11.59
C GLU A 72 -12.08 4.59 12.07
N ALA A 73 -13.30 4.51 11.55
CA ALA A 73 -14.23 3.45 11.92
C ALA A 73 -13.70 2.08 11.47
N ILE A 74 -13.21 1.97 10.23
CA ILE A 74 -12.60 0.74 9.72
C ILE A 74 -11.34 0.40 10.52
N ARG A 75 -10.47 1.40 10.75
CA ARG A 75 -9.23 1.24 11.54
C ARG A 75 -9.49 0.61 12.89
N LYS A 76 -10.42 1.17 13.66
CA LYS A 76 -10.75 0.72 15.02
C LYS A 76 -11.45 -0.65 15.02
N ASN A 77 -12.35 -0.89 14.07
CA ASN A 77 -13.11 -2.15 14.02
C ASN A 77 -12.25 -3.36 13.67
N LYS A 78 -11.20 -3.17 12.86
CA LYS A 78 -10.32 -4.24 12.37
C LYS A 78 -8.94 -4.25 13.02
N HIS A 79 -8.66 -3.34 13.96
CA HIS A 79 -7.36 -3.20 14.62
C HIS A 79 -6.21 -2.96 13.63
N LEU A 80 -6.38 -1.97 12.75
CA LEU A 80 -5.45 -1.66 11.65
C LEU A 80 -4.47 -0.53 11.98
N GLU A 81 -4.15 -0.31 13.25
CA GLU A 81 -3.24 0.76 13.70
C GLU A 81 -1.89 0.72 12.96
N SER A 82 -1.25 -0.45 12.91
CA SER A 82 0.04 -0.60 12.24
C SER A 82 -0.05 -0.35 10.73
N LEU A 83 -1.18 -0.70 10.10
CA LEU A 83 -1.39 -0.45 8.68
C LEU A 83 -1.58 1.05 8.41
N ASP A 84 -2.36 1.73 9.24
CA ASP A 84 -2.55 3.18 9.17
C ASP A 84 -1.21 3.93 9.34
N GLU A 85 -0.39 3.52 10.33
CA GLU A 85 0.94 4.09 10.54
C GLU A 85 1.87 3.86 9.33
N PHE A 86 1.82 2.65 8.73
CA PHE A 86 2.60 2.33 7.54
C PHE A 86 2.20 3.20 6.35
N LEU A 87 0.89 3.31 6.08
CA LEU A 87 0.37 4.11 4.96
C LEU A 87 0.67 5.59 5.15
N ASN A 88 0.53 6.13 6.36
CA ASN A 88 0.93 7.51 6.66
C ASN A 88 2.43 7.74 6.43
N SER A 89 3.26 6.78 6.82
CA SER A 89 4.71 6.83 6.58
C SER A 89 5.04 6.82 5.08
N ALA A 90 4.29 6.05 4.28
CA ALA A 90 4.41 6.02 2.83
C ALA A 90 3.83 7.28 2.16
N PHE A 91 2.73 7.83 2.67
CA PHE A 91 2.04 8.97 2.06
C PHE A 91 2.81 10.28 2.26
N GLN A 92 3.22 10.58 3.48
CA GLN A 92 3.80 11.88 3.85
C GLN A 92 4.99 11.77 4.81
N GLY A 93 5.42 10.55 5.13
CA GLY A 93 6.49 10.28 6.09
C GLY A 93 7.81 9.88 5.43
N ASP A 94 8.60 9.14 6.21
CA ASP A 94 9.96 8.70 5.86
C ASP A 94 10.00 7.67 4.73
N LEU A 95 8.90 6.99 4.44
CA LEU A 95 8.80 6.02 3.35
C LEU A 95 8.30 6.64 2.04
N HIS A 96 7.98 7.94 1.99
CA HIS A 96 7.44 8.57 0.79
C HIS A 96 8.33 8.39 -0.43
N GLU A 97 9.61 8.76 -0.30
CA GLU A 97 10.57 8.61 -1.39
C GLU A 97 10.91 7.16 -1.71
N VAL A 98 10.47 6.18 -0.89
CA VAL A 98 10.61 4.76 -1.23
C VAL A 98 9.59 4.40 -2.32
N PHE A 99 8.33 4.80 -2.16
CA PHE A 99 7.21 4.33 -2.99
C PHE A 99 6.81 5.30 -4.12
N TYR A 100 6.92 6.61 -3.92
CA TYR A 100 6.45 7.63 -4.87
C TYR A 100 7.60 8.37 -5.55
N HIS A 101 7.32 8.93 -6.73
CA HIS A 101 8.22 9.87 -7.38
C HIS A 101 7.96 11.29 -6.86
N THR A 102 9.02 11.98 -6.47
CA THR A 102 9.02 13.41 -6.13
C THR A 102 9.24 14.30 -7.36
#